data_AF-A8XVH6-F1
#
_entry.id   AF-A8XVH6-F1
#
_cell.length_a   1.000
_cell.length_b   1.000
_cell.length_c   1.000
_cell.angle_alpha   90.00
_cell.angle_beta   90.00
_cell.angle_gamma   90.00
#
_symmetry.space_group_name_H-M   'P 1'
#
loop_
_entity.id
_entity.type
_entity.pdbx_description
1 polymer ?
#
loop_
_entity_poly.entity_id
_entity_poly.type
_entity_poly.pdbx_seq_one_letter_code
_entity_poly.pdbx_strand_id
1 'polypeptide(L)'
;MSMASVPANGSIHGIPEYINYFPVIDYSVLQAFIPILYISPTAVIMVVILVKHHYAKMMMNTAYMDTNIFIMIMFYFFFNATFFIGDYIRLNLPSSGLVTSLCAKTEPNWWYTLIIIFAYSGDYGTISCPFLTSLIRLIMILSPHNHVKYCKILMRRFVFPFIIAIPITLTLRNIPAVGYCRQMGPPFHTGAIVISEGEFYTRINVIIHISFSYITFISHVLMGVFMFFKIRKTSYNNTSNRTRELSKKAELSLTLTMASCIVPFITNSIVSFTFLLDRPNWGYVLFLRVIGNDYETIMLPWVLFFTHPLFRRKKAPRIIQNQGSNIRNSNNNTPRSSSQMF
;
A
#
# COMPACT_ATOMS: atom_id res chain seq x y z
N MET A 1 -20.61 -27.48 29.94
CA MET A 1 -19.35 -28.13 30.37
C MET A 1 -18.43 -27.00 30.81
N SER A 2 -17.89 -27.09 32.02
CA SER A 2 -17.34 -26.00 32.84
C SER A 2 -16.37 -25.08 32.10
N MET A 3 -16.65 -23.78 32.04
CA MET A 3 -15.67 -22.76 31.63
C MET A 3 -14.49 -22.81 32.60
N ALA A 4 -13.37 -23.42 32.21
CA ALA A 4 -12.11 -23.21 32.90
C ALA A 4 -11.84 -21.70 32.94
N SER A 5 -11.69 -21.15 34.15
CA SER A 5 -11.45 -19.73 34.39
C SER A 5 -10.20 -19.29 33.63
N VAL A 6 -10.39 -18.55 32.54
CA VAL A 6 -9.28 -17.92 31.82
C VAL A 6 -8.57 -17.00 32.83
N PRO A 7 -7.23 -17.11 32.99
CA PRO A 7 -6.49 -16.28 33.93
C PRO A 7 -6.75 -14.79 33.67
N ALA A 8 -6.62 -13.93 34.68
CA ALA A 8 -6.94 -12.50 34.60
C ALA A 8 -6.18 -11.75 33.49
N ASN A 9 -5.07 -12.31 33.00
CA ASN A 9 -4.29 -11.80 31.87
C ASN A 9 -4.88 -12.17 30.48
N GLY A 10 -5.89 -13.03 30.44
CA GLY A 10 -6.53 -13.53 29.22
C GLY A 10 -5.73 -14.59 28.46
N SER A 11 -4.62 -15.08 29.01
CA SER A 11 -3.73 -16.04 28.34
C SER A 11 -4.38 -17.42 28.22
N ILE A 12 -4.22 -18.07 27.07
CA ILE A 12 -4.67 -19.45 26.84
C ILE A 12 -3.60 -20.51 27.13
N HIS A 13 -2.40 -20.08 27.52
CA HIS A 13 -1.27 -20.97 27.78
C HIS A 13 -1.57 -21.95 28.91
N GLY A 14 -1.27 -23.24 28.71
CA GLY A 14 -1.40 -24.28 29.73
C GLY A 14 -2.84 -24.75 30.00
N ILE A 15 -3.85 -24.21 29.31
CA ILE A 15 -5.25 -24.59 29.51
C ILE A 15 -5.57 -25.83 28.64
N PRO A 16 -6.00 -26.96 29.25
CA PRO A 16 -6.19 -28.22 28.54
C PRO A 16 -7.26 -28.16 27.43
N GLU A 17 -8.28 -27.31 27.59
CA GLU A 17 -9.32 -27.08 26.58
C GLU A 17 -8.75 -26.53 25.27
N TYR A 18 -7.75 -25.65 25.34
CA TYR A 18 -7.10 -25.07 24.16
C TYR A 18 -5.98 -25.96 23.61
N ILE A 19 -5.31 -26.74 24.46
CA ILE A 19 -4.25 -27.69 24.05
C ILE A 19 -4.80 -28.81 23.18
N ASN A 20 -5.99 -29.33 23.54
CA ASN A 20 -6.68 -30.40 22.81
C ASN A 20 -7.70 -29.86 21.80
N TYR A 21 -7.65 -28.56 21.49
CA TYR A 21 -8.56 -27.94 20.54
C TYR A 21 -8.26 -28.42 19.12
N PHE A 22 -9.29 -28.95 18.46
CA PHE A 22 -9.26 -29.27 17.04
C PHE A 22 -10.14 -28.28 16.28
N PRO A 23 -9.61 -27.58 15.26
CA PRO A 23 -10.39 -26.65 14.48
C PRO A 23 -11.44 -27.42 13.68
N VAL A 24 -12.71 -27.07 13.87
CA VAL A 24 -13.78 -27.49 12.98
C VAL A 24 -13.70 -26.60 11.73
N ILE A 25 -13.91 -27.19 10.54
CA ILE A 25 -13.91 -26.42 9.28
C ILE A 25 -15.18 -25.56 9.26
N ASP A 26 -15.05 -24.36 9.83
CA ASP A 26 -16.10 -23.36 9.89
C ASP A 26 -15.80 -22.18 8.94
N TYR A 27 -16.76 -21.26 8.84
CA TYR A 27 -16.64 -20.04 8.04
C TYR A 27 -15.35 -19.24 8.33
N SER A 28 -14.92 -19.20 9.60
CA SER A 28 -13.68 -18.53 10.02
C SER A 28 -12.41 -19.16 9.44
N VAL A 29 -12.39 -20.49 9.28
CA VAL A 29 -11.28 -21.20 8.62
C VAL A 29 -11.27 -20.89 7.14
N LEU A 30 -12.43 -20.92 6.48
CA LEU A 30 -12.54 -20.56 5.06
C LEU A 30 -12.08 -19.11 4.81
N GLN A 31 -12.50 -18.18 5.68
CA GLN A 31 -12.12 -16.77 5.62
C GLN A 31 -10.60 -16.57 5.67
N ALA A 32 -9.84 -17.41 6.38
CA ALA A 32 -8.38 -17.32 6.42
C ALA A 32 -7.70 -17.66 5.08
N PHE A 33 -8.37 -18.36 4.15
CA PHE A 33 -7.82 -18.70 2.84
C PHE A 33 -8.22 -17.72 1.72
N ILE A 34 -9.34 -17.00 1.88
CA ILE A 34 -9.81 -16.03 0.87
C ILE A 34 -8.74 -14.98 0.54
N PRO A 35 -8.00 -14.40 1.51
CA PRO A 35 -6.94 -13.43 1.22
C PRO A 35 -5.85 -13.91 0.27
N ILE A 36 -5.50 -15.20 0.35
CA ILE A 36 -4.46 -15.79 -0.48
C ILE A 36 -4.88 -15.79 -1.96
N LEU A 37 -6.17 -15.98 -2.24
CA LEU A 37 -6.72 -16.01 -3.61
C LEU A 37 -6.60 -14.65 -4.32
N TYR A 38 -6.89 -13.53 -3.64
CA TYR A 38 -6.86 -12.20 -4.28
C TYR A 38 -5.51 -11.47 -4.17
N ILE A 39 -4.65 -11.86 -3.23
CA ILE A 39 -3.31 -11.23 -3.10
C ILE A 39 -2.33 -11.81 -4.10
N SER A 40 -2.45 -13.11 -4.43
CA SER A 40 -1.64 -13.75 -5.47
C SER A 40 -1.65 -13.00 -6.81
N PRO A 41 -2.80 -12.68 -7.44
CA PRO A 41 -2.83 -11.90 -8.68
C PRO A 41 -2.34 -10.46 -8.48
N THR A 42 -2.54 -9.88 -7.30
CA THR A 42 -2.06 -8.53 -6.99
C THR A 42 -0.52 -8.49 -6.95
N ALA A 43 0.14 -9.51 -6.37
CA ALA A 43 1.58 -9.65 -6.38
C ALA A 43 2.13 -9.77 -7.81
N VAL A 44 1.46 -10.53 -8.69
CA VAL A 44 1.81 -10.60 -10.12
C VAL A 44 1.74 -9.23 -10.77
N ILE A 45 0.70 -8.43 -10.50
CA ILE A 45 0.56 -7.08 -11.07
C ILE A 45 1.65 -6.14 -10.57
N MET A 46 2.01 -6.20 -9.28
CA MET A 46 3.13 -5.42 -8.74
C MET A 46 4.44 -5.72 -9.47
N VAL A 47 4.72 -7.01 -9.77
CA VAL A 47 5.87 -7.42 -10.57
C VAL A 47 5.76 -6.95 -12.03
N VAL A 48 4.58 -7.02 -12.64
CA VAL A 48 4.36 -6.51 -14.01
C VAL A 48 4.60 -5.00 -14.09
N ILE A 49 4.17 -4.23 -13.08
CA ILE A 49 4.42 -2.79 -12.98
C ILE A 49 5.93 -2.52 -12.94
N LEU A 50 6.69 -3.28 -12.15
CA LEU A 50 8.15 -3.22 -12.09
C LEU A 50 8.79 -3.45 -13.46
N VAL A 51 8.47 -4.57 -14.11
CA VAL A 51 9.06 -4.94 -15.40
C VAL A 51 8.72 -3.90 -16.48
N LYS A 52 7.45 -3.46 -16.56
CA LYS A 52 7.03 -2.46 -17.55
C LYS A 52 7.72 -1.10 -17.34
N HIS A 53 7.93 -0.69 -16.09
CA HIS A 53 8.65 0.55 -15.80
C HIS A 53 10.11 0.48 -16.26
N HIS A 54 10.81 -0.63 -15.97
CA HIS A 54 12.17 -0.85 -16.45
C HIS A 54 12.26 -0.80 -17.98
N TYR A 55 11.35 -1.47 -18.68
CA TYR A 55 11.29 -1.46 -20.14
C TYR A 55 11.02 -0.06 -20.71
N ALA A 56 10.08 0.69 -20.10
CA ALA A 56 9.76 2.04 -20.55
C ALA A 56 10.90 3.03 -20.35
N LYS A 57 11.72 2.84 -19.30
CA LYS A 57 12.95 3.62 -19.06
C LYS A 57 13.98 3.37 -20.16
N MET A 58 14.14 2.12 -20.59
CA MET A 58 15.04 1.77 -21.71
C MET A 58 14.58 2.36 -23.04
N MET A 59 13.27 2.37 -23.29
CA MET A 59 12.67 2.84 -24.55
C MET A 59 12.44 4.36 -24.62
N MET A 60 12.91 5.16 -23.64
CA MET A 60 12.71 6.62 -23.56
C MET A 60 11.28 7.07 -23.87
N ASN A 61 10.28 6.35 -23.33
CA ASN A 61 8.88 6.60 -23.66
C ASN A 61 8.40 7.96 -23.11
N THR A 62 7.63 8.72 -23.89
CA THR A 62 7.13 10.06 -23.47
C THR A 62 6.11 10.00 -22.32
N ALA A 63 5.58 8.82 -22.00
CA ALA A 63 4.71 8.56 -20.83
C ALA A 63 5.49 8.12 -19.58
N TYR A 64 6.79 8.40 -19.53
CA TYR A 64 7.68 8.06 -18.43
C TYR A 64 7.24 8.69 -17.10
N MET A 65 7.25 7.89 -16.03
CA MET A 65 7.02 8.36 -14.67
C MET A 65 8.36 8.68 -14.00
N ASP A 66 8.42 9.75 -13.20
CA ASP A 66 9.66 10.10 -12.50
C ASP A 66 10.14 8.95 -11.61
N THR A 67 11.47 8.73 -11.61
CA THR A 67 12.07 7.61 -10.88
C THR A 67 11.81 7.71 -9.38
N ASN A 68 11.79 8.91 -8.79
CA ASN A 68 11.61 9.06 -7.35
C ASN A 68 10.17 8.72 -6.93
N ILE A 69 9.18 9.11 -7.74
CA ILE A 69 7.78 8.72 -7.53
C ILE A 69 7.65 7.20 -7.66
N PHE A 70 8.27 6.59 -8.68
CA PHE A 70 8.23 5.14 -8.85
C PHE A 70 8.84 4.39 -7.67
N ILE A 71 10.01 4.84 -7.18
CA ILE A 71 10.64 4.27 -5.99
C ILE A 71 9.69 4.32 -4.79
N MET A 72 8.99 5.44 -4.57
CA MET A 72 8.01 5.54 -3.48
C MET A 72 6.84 4.58 -3.63
N ILE A 73 6.31 4.43 -4.84
CA ILE A 73 5.23 3.46 -5.09
C ILE A 73 5.73 2.03 -4.80
N MET A 74 6.98 1.70 -5.13
CA MET A 74 7.55 0.38 -4.81
C MET A 74 7.74 0.16 -3.30
N PHE A 75 8.22 1.17 -2.56
CA PHE A 75 8.24 1.11 -1.10
C PHE A 75 6.84 0.93 -0.53
N TYR A 76 5.85 1.61 -1.10
CA TYR A 76 4.48 1.49 -0.66
C TYR A 76 3.92 0.09 -0.90
N PHE A 77 4.20 -0.53 -2.05
CA PHE A 77 3.86 -1.93 -2.31
C PHE A 77 4.54 -2.88 -1.33
N PHE A 78 5.82 -2.63 -1.02
CA PHE A 78 6.57 -3.43 -0.05
C PHE A 78 5.99 -3.35 1.37
N PHE A 79 5.67 -2.15 1.86
CA PHE A 79 5.08 -1.98 3.19
C PHE A 79 3.66 -2.54 3.28
N ASN A 80 2.83 -2.36 2.24
CA ASN A 80 1.51 -3.00 2.19
C ASN A 80 1.60 -4.52 2.24
N ALA A 81 2.51 -5.13 1.47
CA ALA A 81 2.72 -6.58 1.51
C ALA A 81 3.23 -7.04 2.88
N THR A 82 4.17 -6.30 3.47
CA THR A 82 4.71 -6.57 4.82
C THR A 82 3.61 -6.49 5.88
N PHE A 83 2.79 -5.44 5.82
CA PHE A 83 1.68 -5.22 6.74
C PHE A 83 0.63 -6.31 6.59
N PHE A 84 0.25 -6.67 5.35
CA PHE A 84 -0.67 -7.77 5.09
C PHE A 84 -0.17 -9.08 5.69
N ILE A 85 1.10 -9.46 5.46
CA ILE A 85 1.69 -10.69 6.00
C ILE A 85 1.69 -10.64 7.54
N GLY A 86 2.07 -9.50 8.12
CA GLY A 86 2.08 -9.30 9.57
C GLY A 86 0.70 -9.42 10.20
N ASP A 87 -0.31 -8.76 9.62
CA ASP A 87 -1.70 -8.80 10.09
C ASP A 87 -2.31 -10.20 9.88
N TYR A 88 -1.94 -10.88 8.80
CA TYR A 88 -2.34 -12.25 8.53
C TYR A 88 -1.86 -13.22 9.62
N ILE A 89 -0.57 -13.17 9.96
CA ILE A 89 0.04 -14.04 10.98
C ILE A 89 -0.46 -13.67 12.38
N ARG A 90 -0.69 -12.38 12.65
CA ARG A 90 -1.08 -11.89 13.98
C ARG A 90 -2.57 -12.06 14.30
N LEU A 91 -3.45 -11.88 13.32
CA LEU A 91 -4.91 -11.81 13.51
C LEU A 91 -5.68 -12.83 12.66
N ASN A 92 -5.49 -12.88 11.34
CA ASN A 92 -6.35 -13.71 10.49
C ASN A 92 -6.13 -15.21 10.70
N LEU A 93 -4.87 -15.64 10.75
CA LEU A 93 -4.54 -17.05 11.01
C LEU A 93 -4.92 -17.46 12.46
N PRO A 94 -4.60 -16.69 13.52
CA PRO A 94 -5.01 -17.02 14.88
C PRO A 94 -6.51 -16.97 15.14
N SER A 95 -7.25 -16.08 14.47
CA SER A 95 -8.71 -15.96 14.62
C SER A 95 -9.49 -17.16 14.06
N SER A 96 -8.89 -17.91 13.13
CA SER A 96 -9.49 -19.11 12.54
C SER A 96 -9.46 -20.35 13.43
N GLY A 97 -8.73 -20.31 14.55
CA GLY A 97 -8.58 -21.46 15.45
C GLY A 97 -7.50 -22.47 15.01
N LEU A 98 -6.88 -22.31 13.82
CA LEU A 98 -5.91 -23.26 13.28
C LEU A 98 -4.62 -23.38 14.11
N VAL A 99 -4.17 -22.28 14.69
CA VAL A 99 -2.91 -22.20 15.46
C VAL A 99 -3.13 -22.27 16.98
N THR A 100 -4.37 -22.47 17.42
CA THR A 100 -4.77 -22.40 18.83
C THR A 100 -4.11 -23.45 19.70
N SER A 101 -4.09 -24.70 19.24
CA SER A 101 -3.44 -25.80 19.96
C SER A 101 -1.92 -25.63 20.06
N LEU A 102 -1.29 -25.05 19.03
CA LEU A 102 0.14 -24.73 19.04
C LEU A 102 0.44 -23.58 20.01
N CYS A 103 -0.36 -22.51 19.98
CA CYS A 103 -0.26 -21.38 20.91
C CYS A 103 -0.50 -21.79 22.36
N ALA A 104 -1.42 -22.72 22.63
CA ALA A 104 -1.72 -23.17 23.99
C ALA A 104 -0.58 -23.99 24.62
N LYS A 105 0.16 -24.75 23.79
CA LYS A 105 1.32 -25.55 24.19
C LYS A 105 2.59 -24.72 24.40
N THR A 106 2.70 -23.59 23.69
CA THR A 106 3.91 -22.77 23.70
C THR A 106 3.83 -21.74 24.82
N GLU A 107 4.91 -21.58 25.59
CA GLU A 107 5.01 -20.55 26.61
C GLU A 107 5.08 -19.14 25.99
N PRO A 108 4.64 -18.09 26.73
CA PRO A 108 4.84 -16.70 26.33
C PRO A 108 6.31 -16.43 25.98
N ASN A 109 6.57 -15.93 24.77
CA ASN A 109 7.91 -15.84 24.23
C ASN A 109 8.11 -14.55 23.43
N TRP A 110 9.36 -14.10 23.38
CA TRP A 110 9.82 -13.00 22.55
C TRP A 110 9.48 -13.14 21.07
N TRP A 111 9.41 -14.37 20.54
CA TRP A 111 9.06 -14.60 19.14
C TRP A 111 7.68 -14.03 18.77
N TYR A 112 6.71 -14.08 19.69
CA TYR A 112 5.40 -13.46 19.50
C TYR A 112 5.50 -11.93 19.47
N THR A 113 6.35 -11.34 20.32
CA THR A 113 6.64 -9.90 20.29
C THR A 113 7.25 -9.48 18.96
N LEU A 114 8.16 -10.28 18.39
CA LEU A 114 8.77 -10.00 17.09
C LEU A 114 7.73 -9.95 15.97
N ILE A 115 6.77 -10.88 15.96
CA ILE A 115 5.64 -10.86 15.01
C ILE A 115 4.83 -9.57 15.13
N ILE A 116 4.57 -9.12 16.36
CA ILE A 116 3.86 -7.87 16.63
C ILE A 116 4.65 -6.66 16.13
N ILE A 117 5.95 -6.59 16.42
CA ILE A 117 6.86 -5.52 15.94
C ILE A 117 6.90 -5.49 14.42
N PHE A 118 6.98 -6.65 13.78
CA PHE A 118 6.97 -6.78 12.33
C PHE A 118 5.66 -6.24 11.72
N ALA A 119 4.51 -6.62 12.28
CA ALA A 119 3.21 -6.14 11.82
C ALA A 119 3.06 -4.62 11.96
N TYR A 120 3.42 -4.05 13.13
CA TYR A 120 3.38 -2.60 13.36
C TYR A 120 4.39 -1.84 12.49
N SER A 121 5.56 -2.42 12.22
CA SER A 121 6.55 -1.80 11.33
C SER A 121 6.02 -1.66 9.90
N GLY A 122 5.33 -2.68 9.39
CA GLY A 122 4.64 -2.63 8.11
C GLY A 122 3.57 -1.55 8.08
N ASP A 123 2.72 -1.50 9.10
CA ASP A 123 1.62 -0.54 9.25
C ASP A 123 2.11 0.93 9.22
N TYR A 124 3.09 1.27 10.06
CA TYR A 124 3.66 2.61 10.08
C TYR A 124 4.33 3.00 8.76
N GLY A 125 4.94 2.02 8.06
CA GLY A 125 5.48 2.22 6.73
C GLY A 125 4.40 2.53 5.69
N THR A 126 3.30 1.78 5.70
CA THR A 126 2.12 1.96 4.85
C THR A 126 1.52 3.36 5.03
N ILE A 127 1.26 3.76 6.28
CA ILE A 127 0.69 5.09 6.62
C ILE A 127 1.60 6.24 6.17
N SER A 128 2.92 6.04 6.23
CA SER A 128 3.91 7.07 5.84
C SER A 128 3.97 7.31 4.33
N CYS A 129 3.72 6.29 3.51
CA CYS A 129 3.97 6.32 2.07
C CYS A 129 3.12 7.34 1.29
N PRO A 130 1.79 7.45 1.51
CA PRO A 130 0.97 8.47 0.86
C PRO A 130 1.41 9.90 1.16
N PHE A 131 1.79 10.17 2.42
CA PHE A 131 2.32 11.47 2.83
C PHE A 131 3.61 11.81 2.08
N LEU A 132 4.58 10.90 2.08
CA LEU A 132 5.88 11.11 1.42
C LEU A 132 5.73 11.26 -0.11
N THR A 133 4.81 10.50 -0.70
CA THR A 133 4.53 10.61 -2.13
C THR A 133 3.94 11.98 -2.48
N SER A 134 3.00 12.49 -1.67
CA SER A 134 2.48 13.84 -1.84
C SER A 134 3.55 14.92 -1.68
N LEU A 135 4.50 14.74 -0.75
CA LEU A 135 5.61 15.66 -0.57
C LEU A 135 6.52 15.72 -1.80
N ILE A 136 6.89 14.58 -2.38
CA ILE A 136 7.72 14.54 -3.60
C ILE A 136 6.98 15.20 -4.76
N ARG A 137 5.70 14.87 -4.96
CA ARG A 137 4.88 15.46 -6.02
C ARG A 137 4.77 16.97 -5.88
N LEU A 138 4.59 17.45 -4.65
CA LEU A 138 4.55 18.87 -4.36
C LEU A 138 5.86 19.56 -4.78
N ILE A 139 7.01 19.00 -4.43
CA ILE A 139 8.32 19.58 -4.83
C ILE A 139 8.49 19.60 -6.35
N MET A 140 8.08 18.54 -7.05
CA MET A 140 8.15 18.49 -8.51
C MET A 140 7.33 19.60 -9.17
N ILE A 141 6.14 19.89 -8.63
CA ILE A 141 5.28 20.98 -9.11
C ILE A 141 5.80 22.35 -8.67
N LEU A 142 6.42 22.44 -7.49
CA LEU A 142 7.01 23.67 -7.00
C LEU A 142 8.24 24.12 -7.80
N SER A 143 9.10 23.18 -8.21
CA SER A 143 10.38 23.45 -8.85
C SER A 143 10.58 22.61 -10.11
N PRO A 144 9.88 22.90 -11.23
CA PRO A 144 9.90 22.06 -12.43
C PRO A 144 11.27 22.03 -13.14
N HIS A 145 12.06 23.11 -13.08
CA HIS A 145 13.33 23.19 -13.82
C HIS A 145 14.46 22.38 -13.15
N ASN A 146 14.49 22.36 -11.81
CA ASN A 146 15.54 21.72 -11.02
C ASN A 146 15.03 20.54 -10.18
N HIS A 147 13.85 20.00 -10.51
CA HIS A 147 13.18 18.96 -9.71
C HIS A 147 14.09 17.76 -9.46
N VAL A 148 14.88 17.32 -10.43
CA VAL A 148 15.76 16.15 -10.29
C VAL A 148 16.77 16.32 -9.14
N LYS A 149 17.38 17.50 -9.01
CA LYS A 149 18.37 17.78 -7.95
C LYS A 149 17.68 17.87 -6.58
N TYR A 150 16.58 18.60 -6.49
CA TYR A 150 15.83 18.77 -5.24
C TYR A 150 15.20 17.47 -4.76
N CYS A 151 14.56 16.70 -5.64
CA CYS A 151 13.99 15.40 -5.32
C CYS A 151 15.07 14.42 -4.84
N LYS A 152 16.26 14.39 -5.47
CA LYS A 152 17.34 13.49 -5.01
C LYS A 152 17.88 13.87 -3.62
N ILE A 153 18.01 15.17 -3.34
CA ILE A 153 18.41 15.66 -2.01
C ILE A 153 17.33 15.34 -0.97
N LEU A 154 16.06 15.61 -1.28
CA LEU A 154 14.92 15.29 -0.41
C LEU A 154 14.87 13.78 -0.13
N MET A 155 14.97 12.96 -1.16
CA MET A 155 14.91 11.51 -1.04
C MET A 155 16.00 10.99 -0.08
N ARG A 156 17.25 11.44 -0.29
CA ARG A 156 18.39 11.00 0.51
C ARG A 156 18.37 11.53 1.94
N ARG A 157 18.00 12.79 2.14
CA ARG A 157 18.17 13.48 3.43
C ARG A 157 16.91 13.45 4.30
N PHE A 158 15.73 13.22 3.70
CA PHE A 158 14.47 13.22 4.42
C PHE A 158 13.68 11.92 4.23
N VAL A 159 13.36 11.53 2.99
CA VAL A 159 12.42 10.42 2.74
C VAL A 159 12.97 9.06 3.21
N PHE A 160 14.16 8.67 2.77
CA PHE A 160 14.77 7.39 3.19
C PHE A 160 15.00 7.30 4.70
N PRO A 161 15.61 8.30 5.37
CA PRO A 161 15.75 8.23 6.82
C PRO A 161 14.39 8.22 7.52
N PHE A 162 13.38 8.95 7.03
CA PHE A 162 12.03 8.94 7.61
C PHE A 162 11.37 7.56 7.51
N ILE A 163 11.40 6.92 6.32
CA ILE A 163 10.81 5.59 6.09
C ILE A 163 11.43 4.53 7.00
N ILE A 164 12.72 4.63 7.30
CA ILE A 164 13.42 3.64 8.14
C ILE A 164 13.27 3.99 9.63
N ALA A 165 13.46 5.26 9.99
CA ALA A 165 13.48 5.68 11.39
C ALA A 165 12.10 5.60 12.05
N ILE A 166 11.01 5.90 11.33
CA ILE A 166 9.67 5.92 11.92
C ILE A 166 9.23 4.52 12.38
N PRO A 167 9.22 3.47 11.53
CA PRO A 167 8.85 2.12 11.97
C PRO A 167 9.71 1.64 13.14
N ILE A 168 11.02 1.93 13.13
CA ILE A 168 11.92 1.54 14.21
C ILE A 168 11.55 2.27 15.50
N THR A 169 11.53 3.60 15.48
CA THR A 169 11.33 4.41 16.70
C THR A 169 9.97 4.19 17.35
N LEU A 170 8.90 4.03 16.55
CA LEU A 170 7.56 3.76 17.06
C LEU A 170 7.40 2.35 17.62
N THR A 171 8.17 1.36 17.14
CA THR A 171 8.11 -0.03 17.62
C THR A 171 9.11 -0.36 18.73
N LEU A 172 10.11 0.49 19.00
CA LEU A 172 11.08 0.30 20.10
C LEU A 172 10.40 0.06 21.46
N ARG A 173 9.22 0.64 21.66
CA ARG A 173 8.44 0.52 22.91
C ARG A 173 7.86 -0.88 23.14
N ASN A 174 7.74 -1.69 22.08
CA ASN A 174 7.22 -3.05 22.16
C ASN A 174 8.30 -4.08 22.46
N ILE A 175 9.58 -3.70 22.33
CA ILE A 175 10.73 -4.54 22.69
C ILE A 175 10.54 -5.11 24.10
N PRO A 176 10.39 -4.35 25.20
CA PRO A 176 10.28 -4.96 26.53
C PRO A 176 9.02 -5.82 26.78
N ALA A 177 8.05 -5.87 25.86
CA ALA A 177 6.82 -6.61 26.06
C ALA A 177 6.99 -8.11 25.76
N VAL A 178 6.35 -8.96 26.56
CA VAL A 178 6.29 -10.41 26.31
C VAL A 178 4.97 -10.72 25.59
N GLY A 179 5.07 -11.21 24.36
CA GLY A 179 3.92 -11.61 23.56
C GLY A 179 3.34 -12.96 24.01
N TYR A 180 2.02 -13.05 24.05
CA TYR A 180 1.28 -14.28 24.39
C TYR A 180 -0.01 -14.39 23.58
N CYS A 181 -0.54 -15.60 23.46
CA CYS A 181 -1.81 -15.85 22.78
C CYS A 181 -2.98 -15.67 23.77
N ARG A 182 -3.96 -14.85 23.40
CA ARG A 182 -5.16 -14.55 24.19
C ARG A 182 -6.42 -14.91 23.42
N GLN A 183 -7.42 -15.44 24.11
CA GLN A 183 -8.74 -15.69 23.55
C GLN A 183 -9.44 -14.37 23.17
N MET A 184 -10.01 -14.30 21.97
CA MET A 184 -10.84 -13.16 21.57
C MET A 184 -12.23 -13.23 22.21
N GLY A 185 -12.76 -12.06 22.57
CA GLY A 185 -14.11 -11.93 23.11
C GLY A 185 -15.20 -12.14 22.04
N PRO A 186 -16.48 -12.04 22.42
CA PRO A 186 -17.60 -12.05 21.46
C PRO A 186 -17.38 -11.01 20.34
N PRO A 187 -17.71 -11.31 19.06
CA PRO A 187 -18.52 -12.42 18.53
C PRO A 187 -17.72 -13.69 18.13
N PHE A 188 -16.44 -13.77 18.48
CA PHE A 188 -15.59 -14.88 18.01
C PHE A 188 -15.91 -16.19 18.74
N HIS A 189 -15.78 -17.31 18.02
CA HIS A 189 -16.00 -18.65 18.56
C HIS A 189 -14.89 -19.06 19.55
N THR A 190 -15.20 -20.00 20.44
CA THR A 190 -14.21 -20.55 21.37
C THR A 190 -13.06 -21.20 20.59
N GLY A 191 -11.83 -20.77 20.88
CA GLY A 191 -10.63 -21.16 20.13
C GLY A 191 -10.11 -20.09 19.17
N ALA A 192 -10.88 -19.05 18.86
CA ALA A 192 -10.37 -17.89 18.12
C ALA A 192 -9.45 -17.04 19.02
N ILE A 193 -8.18 -16.93 18.63
CA ILE A 193 -7.15 -16.29 19.45
C ILE A 193 -6.49 -15.11 18.72
N VAL A 194 -5.82 -14.26 19.49
CA VAL A 194 -5.00 -13.14 18.99
C VAL A 194 -3.65 -13.15 19.69
N ILE A 195 -2.60 -12.85 18.94
CA ILE A 195 -1.26 -12.63 19.50
C ILE A 195 -1.20 -11.20 20.06
N SER A 196 -1.04 -11.10 21.38
CA SER A 196 -1.13 -9.85 22.12
C SER A 196 0.11 -9.63 23.00
N GLU A 197 0.47 -8.37 23.17
CA GLU A 197 1.57 -7.86 24.01
C GLU A 197 1.06 -7.36 25.38
N GLY A 198 -0.19 -7.68 25.72
CA GLY A 198 -0.88 -7.20 26.93
C GLY A 198 -1.66 -5.91 26.70
N GLU A 199 -2.65 -5.64 27.57
CA GLU A 199 -3.59 -4.52 27.36
C GLU A 199 -2.93 -3.14 27.46
N PHE A 200 -1.98 -2.97 28.38
CA PHE A 200 -1.29 -1.68 28.58
C PHE A 200 -0.50 -1.26 27.34
N TYR A 201 0.34 -2.15 26.82
CA TYR A 201 1.12 -1.92 25.60
C TYR A 201 0.21 -1.75 24.38
N THR A 202 -0.82 -2.58 24.24
CA THR A 202 -1.79 -2.47 23.14
C THR A 202 -2.49 -1.10 23.15
N ARG A 203 -2.94 -0.59 24.31
CA ARG A 203 -3.56 0.75 24.41
C ARG A 203 -2.63 1.85 23.97
N ILE A 204 -1.37 1.82 24.41
CA ILE A 204 -0.36 2.80 24.02
C ILE A 204 -0.13 2.76 22.50
N ASN A 205 -0.02 1.56 21.92
CA ASN A 205 0.20 1.40 20.48
C ASN A 205 -0.98 1.89 19.65
N VAL A 206 -2.21 1.67 20.11
CA VAL A 206 -3.41 2.21 19.46
C VAL A 206 -3.42 3.74 19.50
N ILE A 207 -3.03 4.35 20.63
CA ILE A 207 -2.91 5.82 20.73
C ILE A 207 -1.84 6.34 19.77
N ILE A 208 -0.64 5.74 19.76
CA ILE A 208 0.46 6.11 18.86
C ILE A 208 0.01 5.99 17.40
N HIS A 209 -0.65 4.88 17.05
CA HIS A 209 -1.16 4.63 15.71
C HIS A 209 -2.18 5.70 15.28
N ILE A 210 -3.20 6.00 16.11
CA ILE A 210 -4.15 7.08 15.83
C ILE A 210 -3.41 8.40 15.65
N SER A 211 -2.57 8.80 16.62
CA SER A 211 -1.89 10.10 16.57
C SER A 211 -1.04 10.24 15.31
N PHE A 212 -0.25 9.22 14.97
CA PHE A 212 0.58 9.22 13.77
C PHE A 212 -0.26 9.27 12.49
N SER A 213 -1.27 8.42 12.39
CA SER A 213 -2.17 8.33 11.23
C SER A 213 -2.88 9.64 10.93
N TYR A 214 -3.38 10.33 11.96
CA TYR A 214 -4.02 11.64 11.81
C TYR A 214 -3.02 12.72 11.33
N ILE A 215 -1.81 12.77 11.91
CA ILE A 215 -0.79 13.75 11.52
C ILE A 215 -0.40 13.58 10.06
N THR A 216 -0.14 12.33 9.62
CA THR A 216 0.23 12.03 8.24
C THR A 216 -0.93 12.26 7.28
N PHE A 217 -2.16 11.92 7.67
CA PHE A 217 -3.35 12.10 6.84
C PHE A 217 -3.68 13.59 6.63
N ILE A 218 -3.69 14.40 7.69
CA ILE A 218 -3.91 15.84 7.59
C ILE A 218 -2.83 16.48 6.70
N SER A 219 -1.56 16.10 6.90
CA SER A 219 -0.45 16.59 6.07
C SER A 219 -0.64 16.21 4.60
N HIS A 220 -1.06 14.97 4.32
CA HIS A 220 -1.33 14.48 2.97
C HIS A 220 -2.46 15.27 2.28
N VAL A 221 -3.58 15.49 2.98
CA VAL A 221 -4.72 16.25 2.46
C VAL A 221 -4.33 17.70 2.19
N LEU A 222 -3.64 18.36 3.13
CA LEU A 222 -3.17 19.75 2.97
C LEU A 222 -2.24 19.89 1.76
N MET A 223 -1.27 18.99 1.61
CA MET A 223 -0.38 18.97 0.44
C MET A 223 -1.14 18.73 -0.86
N GLY A 224 -2.11 17.81 -0.86
CA GLY A 224 -2.95 17.51 -2.02
C GLY A 224 -3.79 18.71 -2.46
N VAL A 225 -4.41 19.42 -1.50
CA VAL A 225 -5.18 20.64 -1.75
C VAL A 225 -4.29 21.75 -2.31
N PHE A 226 -3.12 21.98 -1.69
CA PHE A 226 -2.17 22.98 -2.18
C PHE A 226 -1.69 22.67 -3.60
N MET A 227 -1.35 21.40 -3.87
CA MET A 227 -0.95 20.91 -5.19
C MET A 227 -2.04 21.23 -6.23
N PHE A 228 -3.30 20.93 -5.93
CA PHE A 228 -4.43 21.20 -6.81
C PHE A 228 -4.59 22.69 -7.15
N PHE A 229 -4.50 23.57 -6.14
CA PHE A 229 -4.55 25.02 -6.38
C PHE A 229 -3.41 25.51 -7.26
N LYS A 230 -2.19 25.01 -7.02
CA LYS A 230 -1.02 25.40 -7.81
C LYS A 230 -1.14 24.97 -9.27
N ILE A 231 -1.59 23.75 -9.54
CA ILE A 231 -1.80 23.25 -10.91
C ILE A 231 -2.83 24.12 -11.66
N ARG A 232 -3.91 24.53 -11.00
CA ARG A 232 -4.91 25.43 -11.59
C ARG A 232 -4.34 26.81 -11.92
N LYS A 233 -3.50 27.37 -11.04
CA LYS A 233 -2.88 28.68 -11.25
C LYS A 233 -1.78 28.65 -12.32
N THR A 234 -1.03 27.56 -12.42
CA THR A 234 0.09 27.37 -13.36
C THR A 234 -0.36 26.72 -14.68
N SER A 235 -1.54 27.08 -15.21
CA SER A 235 -2.00 26.56 -16.51
C SER A 235 -0.90 26.72 -17.57
N TYR A 236 -0.35 25.60 -18.02
CA TYR A 236 0.84 25.52 -18.87
C TYR A 236 0.48 25.99 -20.30
N ASN A 237 0.58 27.30 -20.55
CA ASN A 237 0.20 27.89 -21.85
C ASN A 237 1.14 27.51 -23.01
N ASN A 238 2.33 26.95 -22.74
CA ASN A 238 3.36 26.71 -23.76
C ASN A 238 3.62 25.22 -24.09
N THR A 239 2.76 24.29 -23.70
CA THR A 239 2.95 22.84 -24.04
C THR A 239 1.97 22.38 -25.10
N SER A 240 2.42 21.53 -26.02
CA SER A 240 1.55 20.85 -26.99
C SER A 240 0.34 20.20 -26.31
N ASN A 241 -0.84 20.33 -26.93
CA ASN A 241 -2.11 19.80 -26.43
C ASN A 241 -2.02 18.32 -26.04
N ARG A 242 -1.29 17.51 -26.83
CA ARG A 242 -1.12 16.08 -26.60
C ARG A 242 -0.30 15.78 -25.34
N THR A 243 0.80 16.49 -25.12
CA THR A 243 1.66 16.32 -23.93
C THR A 243 0.93 16.77 -22.67
N ARG A 244 0.16 17.86 -22.78
CA ARG A 244 -0.67 18.38 -21.69
C ARG A 244 -1.73 17.38 -21.26
N GLU A 245 -2.42 16.75 -22.20
CA GLU A 245 -3.41 15.71 -21.89
C GLU A 245 -2.79 14.47 -21.25
N LEU A 246 -1.62 14.03 -21.74
CA LEU A 246 -0.92 12.88 -21.20
C LEU A 246 -0.49 13.13 -19.74
N SER A 247 0.08 14.31 -19.48
CA SER A 247 0.50 14.73 -18.15
C SER A 247 -0.68 14.84 -17.19
N LYS A 248 -1.79 15.47 -17.60
CA LYS A 248 -3.02 15.54 -16.80
C LYS A 248 -3.59 14.15 -16.47
N LYS A 249 -3.55 13.20 -17.42
CA LYS A 249 -4.01 11.83 -17.19
C LYS A 249 -3.11 11.07 -16.21
N ALA A 250 -1.78 11.23 -16.33
CA ALA A 250 -0.83 10.67 -15.38
C ALA A 250 -1.03 11.25 -13.97
N GLU A 251 -1.23 12.56 -13.87
CA GLU A 251 -1.47 13.25 -12.60
C GLU A 251 -2.79 12.84 -11.94
N LEU A 252 -3.87 12.73 -12.73
CA LEU A 252 -5.16 12.24 -12.24
C LEU A 252 -5.05 10.80 -11.73
N SER A 253 -4.36 9.93 -12.47
CA SER A 253 -4.10 8.54 -12.07
C SER A 253 -3.37 8.49 -10.72
N LEU A 254 -2.31 9.29 -10.55
CA LEU A 254 -1.56 9.36 -9.29
C LEU A 254 -2.40 9.92 -8.13
N THR A 255 -3.23 10.95 -8.36
CA THR A 255 -4.11 11.50 -7.33
C THR A 255 -5.22 10.51 -6.94
N LEU A 256 -5.79 9.79 -7.90
CA LEU A 256 -6.78 8.75 -7.64
C LEU A 256 -6.19 7.60 -6.82
N THR A 257 -4.96 7.19 -7.16
CA THR A 257 -4.18 6.18 -6.42
C THR A 257 -3.90 6.63 -4.98
N MET A 258 -3.73 7.93 -4.73
CA MET A 258 -3.56 8.43 -3.37
C MET A 258 -4.90 8.56 -2.62
N ALA A 259 -5.98 8.91 -3.32
CA ALA A 259 -7.32 8.97 -2.73
C ALA A 259 -7.83 7.61 -2.24
N SER A 260 -7.37 6.49 -2.82
CA SER A 260 -7.73 5.16 -2.31
C SER A 260 -7.22 4.89 -0.88
N CYS A 261 -6.22 5.64 -0.39
CA CYS A 261 -5.71 5.52 0.97
C CYS A 261 -6.68 6.12 2.03
N ILE A 262 -7.76 6.79 1.61
CA ILE A 262 -8.78 7.33 2.52
C ILE A 262 -9.62 6.21 3.16
N VAL A 263 -9.93 5.15 2.40
CA VAL A 263 -10.71 4.00 2.87
C VAL A 263 -10.04 3.24 4.03
N PRO A 264 -8.76 2.80 3.92
CA PRO A 264 -8.03 2.18 5.03
C PRO A 264 -7.88 3.14 6.23
N PHE A 265 -7.68 4.45 5.98
CA PHE A 265 -7.65 5.43 7.07
C PHE A 265 -8.95 5.47 7.88
N ILE A 266 -10.12 5.51 7.20
CA ILE A 266 -11.42 5.54 7.88
C ILE A 266 -11.66 4.25 8.66
N THR A 267 -11.45 3.09 8.02
CA THR A 267 -11.70 1.78 8.64
C THR A 267 -10.79 1.53 9.85
N ASN A 268 -9.48 1.82 9.73
CA ASN A 268 -8.53 1.70 10.84
C ASN A 268 -8.81 2.73 11.95
N SER A 269 -9.32 3.92 11.62
CA SER A 269 -9.76 4.90 12.62
C SER A 269 -10.94 4.39 13.43
N ILE A 270 -11.99 3.86 12.77
CA ILE A 270 -13.17 3.29 13.45
C ILE A 270 -12.73 2.21 14.45
N VAL A 271 -11.92 1.25 14.01
CA VAL A 271 -11.44 0.15 14.87
C VAL A 271 -10.65 0.68 16.07
N SER A 272 -9.79 1.68 15.84
CA SER A 272 -8.95 2.25 16.89
C SER A 272 -9.76 3.08 17.91
N PHE A 273 -10.77 3.83 17.46
CA PHE A 273 -11.67 4.55 18.37
C PHE A 273 -12.55 3.61 19.17
N THR A 274 -13.14 2.59 18.54
CA THR A 274 -13.93 1.58 19.27
C THR A 274 -13.06 0.86 20.29
N PHE A 275 -11.80 0.55 19.98
CA PHE A 275 -10.88 -0.04 20.96
C PHE A 275 -10.71 0.82 22.23
N LEU A 276 -10.61 2.15 22.08
CA LEU A 276 -10.36 3.09 23.18
C LEU A 276 -11.64 3.47 23.95
N LEU A 277 -12.74 3.69 23.24
CA LEU A 277 -13.99 4.20 23.82
C LEU A 277 -14.96 3.10 24.23
N ASP A 278 -14.97 1.97 23.51
CA ASP A 278 -15.97 0.91 23.65
C ASP A 278 -15.36 -0.48 23.49
N ARG A 279 -14.57 -0.86 24.50
CA ARG A 279 -13.79 -2.11 24.51
C ARG A 279 -14.61 -3.37 24.22
N PRO A 280 -15.84 -3.56 24.75
CA PRO A 280 -16.67 -4.73 24.45
C PRO A 280 -17.03 -4.87 22.97
N ASN A 281 -17.31 -3.75 22.29
CA ASN A 281 -17.74 -3.76 20.89
C ASN A 281 -16.58 -3.83 19.89
N TRP A 282 -15.33 -3.73 20.36
CA TRP A 282 -14.13 -3.81 19.51
C TRP A 282 -14.07 -5.07 18.66
N GLY A 283 -14.49 -6.22 19.20
CA GLY A 283 -14.49 -7.49 18.48
C GLY A 283 -15.38 -7.47 17.23
N TYR A 284 -16.52 -6.77 17.29
CA TYR A 284 -17.47 -6.65 16.18
C TYR A 284 -16.96 -5.77 15.05
N VAL A 285 -16.08 -4.80 15.32
CA VAL A 285 -15.56 -3.90 14.28
C VAL A 285 -14.22 -4.36 13.71
N LEU A 286 -13.59 -5.38 14.29
CA LEU A 286 -12.26 -5.85 13.90
C LEU A 286 -12.19 -6.28 12.43
N PHE A 287 -13.29 -6.77 11.84
CA PHE A 287 -13.34 -7.14 10.43
C PHE A 287 -13.13 -5.93 9.49
N LEU A 288 -13.51 -4.71 9.90
CA LEU A 288 -13.33 -3.51 9.10
C LEU A 288 -11.85 -3.23 8.83
N ARG A 289 -10.98 -3.53 9.80
CA ARG A 289 -9.53 -3.42 9.64
C ARG A 289 -9.03 -4.32 8.51
N VAL A 290 -9.45 -5.58 8.49
CA VAL A 290 -9.04 -6.55 7.46
C VAL A 290 -9.50 -6.06 6.08
N ILE A 291 -10.77 -5.65 5.96
CA ILE A 291 -11.31 -5.12 4.69
C ILE A 291 -10.54 -3.88 4.24
N GLY A 292 -10.27 -2.94 5.15
CA GLY A 292 -9.53 -1.71 4.85
C GLY A 292 -8.12 -1.98 4.33
N ASN A 293 -7.38 -2.83 5.04
CA ASN A 293 -6.00 -3.18 4.73
C ASN A 293 -5.89 -3.95 3.41
N ASP A 294 -6.81 -4.88 3.17
CA ASP A 294 -6.85 -5.64 1.92
C ASP A 294 -7.26 -4.75 0.75
N TYR A 295 -8.23 -3.85 0.96
CA TYR A 295 -8.60 -2.84 -0.03
C TYR A 295 -7.40 -1.99 -0.43
N GLU A 296 -6.61 -1.51 0.53
CA GLU A 296 -5.41 -0.70 0.25
C GLU A 296 -4.37 -1.47 -0.57
N THR A 297 -4.09 -2.71 -0.14
CA THR A 297 -3.10 -3.60 -0.77
C THR A 297 -3.46 -3.93 -2.22
N ILE A 298 -4.75 -4.08 -2.52
CA ILE A 298 -5.25 -4.42 -3.86
C ILE A 298 -5.45 -3.16 -4.71
N MET A 299 -6.25 -2.21 -4.23
CA MET A 299 -6.71 -1.11 -5.08
C MET A 299 -5.57 -0.23 -5.56
N LEU A 300 -4.53 -0.05 -4.76
CA LEU A 300 -3.40 0.80 -5.11
C LEU A 300 -2.65 0.30 -6.39
N PRO A 301 -2.13 -0.95 -6.47
CA PRO A 301 -1.54 -1.48 -7.70
C PRO A 301 -2.51 -1.51 -8.88
N TRP A 302 -3.75 -1.93 -8.65
CA TRP A 302 -4.73 -2.14 -9.72
C TRP A 302 -5.19 -0.82 -10.35
N VAL A 303 -5.49 0.20 -9.54
CA VAL A 303 -5.81 1.55 -10.01
C VAL A 303 -4.65 2.10 -10.82
N LEU A 304 -3.41 1.99 -10.32
CA LEU A 304 -2.23 2.47 -11.04
C LEU A 304 -2.07 1.75 -12.39
N PHE A 305 -2.21 0.42 -12.40
CA PHE A 305 -2.06 -0.40 -13.60
C PHE A 305 -3.08 -0.06 -14.70
N PHE A 306 -4.34 0.16 -14.32
CA PHE A 306 -5.40 0.44 -15.29
C PHE A 306 -5.47 1.91 -15.74
N THR A 307 -5.13 2.85 -14.85
CA THR A 307 -5.34 4.28 -15.11
C THR A 307 -4.10 4.97 -15.68
N HIS A 308 -2.90 4.52 -15.35
CA HIS A 308 -1.69 5.23 -15.75
C HIS A 308 -1.37 5.01 -17.24
N PRO A 309 -1.10 6.07 -18.03
CA PRO A 309 -0.88 5.98 -19.47
C PRO A 309 0.35 5.15 -19.86
N LEU A 310 1.31 4.96 -18.94
CA LEU A 310 2.47 4.08 -19.11
C LEU A 310 2.08 2.60 -19.31
N PHE A 311 1.04 2.13 -18.62
CA PHE A 311 0.67 0.72 -18.58
C PHE A 311 -0.47 0.38 -19.53
N ARG A 312 -1.19 1.40 -20.01
CA ARG A 312 -2.28 1.29 -20.96
C ARG A 312 -1.74 0.98 -22.36
N ARG A 313 -2.14 -0.16 -22.93
CA ARG A 313 -1.78 -0.53 -24.32
C ARG A 313 -2.25 0.57 -25.29
N LYS A 314 -1.34 1.07 -26.14
CA LYS A 314 -1.74 1.85 -27.32
C LYS A 314 -2.50 0.88 -28.24
N LYS A 315 -3.76 1.19 -28.57
CA LYS A 315 -4.41 0.55 -29.74
C LYS A 315 -3.52 0.90 -30.93
N ALA A 316 -2.95 -0.11 -31.60
CA ALA A 316 -2.27 0.12 -32.86
C ALA A 316 -3.25 0.86 -33.79
N PRO A 317 -2.83 1.94 -34.47
CA PRO A 317 -3.68 2.54 -35.48
C PRO A 317 -3.99 1.44 -36.50
N ARG A 318 -5.29 1.19 -36.75
CA ARG A 318 -5.69 0.41 -37.93
C ARG A 318 -5.13 1.18 -39.11
N ILE A 319 -4.08 0.64 -39.74
CA ILE A 319 -3.65 1.10 -41.06
C ILE A 319 -4.86 0.83 -41.94
N ILE A 320 -5.60 1.89 -42.27
CA ILE A 320 -6.56 1.85 -43.37
C ILE A 320 -5.68 1.59 -44.59
N GLN A 321 -5.70 0.36 -45.11
CA GLN A 321 -5.20 0.06 -46.44
C GLN A 321 -6.06 0.83 -47.44
N ASN A 322 -5.71 2.09 -47.70
CA ASN A 322 -6.03 2.69 -48.99
C ASN A 322 -4.94 2.23 -49.96
N GLN A 323 -5.15 1.05 -50.56
CA GLN A 323 -4.51 0.66 -51.80
C GLN A 323 -5.56 0.64 -52.91
N GLY A 324 -5.19 1.27 -54.03
CA GLY A 324 -6.01 1.44 -55.24
C GLY A 324 -6.51 2.87 -55.31
N SER A 325 -6.00 3.78 -56.14
CA SER A 325 -5.24 3.63 -57.37
C SER A 325 -4.70 5.01 -57.73
N ASN A 326 -3.39 5.16 -57.97
CA ASN A 326 -2.84 6.19 -58.86
C ASN A 326 -1.33 5.96 -59.03
N ILE A 327 -0.98 5.03 -59.91
CA ILE A 327 0.32 5.01 -60.57
C ILE A 327 0.04 4.87 -62.06
N ARG A 328 0.14 5.98 -62.79
CA ARG A 328 0.39 5.95 -64.23
C ARG A 328 1.42 7.02 -64.57
N ASN A 329 2.67 6.55 -64.62
CA ASN A 329 3.79 6.94 -65.46
C ASN A 329 3.92 8.41 -65.92
N SER A 330 5.04 9.02 -65.51
CA SER A 330 5.87 9.80 -66.43
C SER A 330 7.35 9.57 -66.08
N ASN A 331 7.96 8.62 -66.81
CA ASN A 331 9.41 8.56 -66.98
C ASN A 331 9.74 9.49 -68.14
N ASN A 332 10.64 10.45 -67.95
CA ASN A 332 11.51 10.94 -69.00
C ASN A 332 12.78 11.58 -68.38
N ASN A 333 13.83 10.77 -68.40
CA ASN A 333 15.21 11.05 -68.78
C ASN A 333 15.80 12.44 -68.48
N THR A 334 16.79 12.45 -67.59
CA THR A 334 17.90 13.42 -67.56
C THR A 334 18.82 13.22 -68.77
N PRO A 335 19.53 14.29 -69.19
CA PRO A 335 20.99 14.20 -69.17
C PRO A 335 21.71 15.45 -68.64
N ARG A 336 22.96 15.20 -68.23
CA ARG A 336 24.00 16.10 -67.72
C ARG A 336 24.30 17.33 -68.60
N SER A 337 24.68 18.45 -67.94
CA SER A 337 25.77 19.37 -68.32
C SER A 337 25.90 20.42 -67.20
N SER A 338 26.96 20.40 -66.38
CA SER A 338 28.15 21.25 -66.46
C SER A 338 27.90 22.78 -66.54
N SER A 339 28.54 23.48 -65.58
CA SER A 339 29.21 24.80 -65.71
C SER A 339 28.56 26.01 -65.01
N GLN A 340 29.36 26.54 -64.05
CA GLN A 340 29.71 27.96 -63.83
C GLN A 340 28.76 28.95 -63.12
N MET A 341 29.36 29.59 -62.09
CA MET A 341 29.33 31.02 -61.70
C MET A 341 27.96 31.66 -61.40
N PHE A 342 27.72 32.39 -60.31
CA PHE A 342 28.54 33.21 -59.42
C PHE A 342 28.04 33.06 -57.96
#